data_AF-A0AAU1PYJ4-F1
#
_entry.id   AF-A0AAU1PYJ4-F1
#
_cell.length_a   1.000
_cell.length_b   1.000
_cell.length_c   1.000
_cell.angle_alpha   90.00
_cell.angle_beta   90.00
_cell.angle_gamma   90.00
#
_symmetry.space_group_name_H-M   'P 1'
#
loop_
_entity.id
_entity.type
_entity.pdbx_description
1 polymer ?
#
loop_
_entity_poly.entity_id
_entity_poly.type
_entity_poly.pdbx_seq_one_letter_code
_entity_poly.pdbx_strand_id
1 'polypeptide(L)'
;MLEIDAMLDQIVPAAEAAVVAYGVSVLTRAQDETAGATVRLGQRLLARILNRGVDADADPVRATVTSLADADAGADRDMLALRRAELRIALREALRDSPGLADELSALLPERPAVQADGERSVALAGNNSGIISTGDGAKNTLHQ
;
A
#
# COMPACT_ATOMS: atom_id res chain seq x y z
N MET A 1 7.17 -17.26 -6.30
CA MET A 1 6.80 -16.64 -5.02
C MET A 1 7.44 -15.26 -4.96
N LEU A 2 6.65 -14.20 -4.87
CA LEU A 2 7.18 -12.84 -4.68
C LEU A 2 7.81 -12.75 -3.29
N GLU A 3 8.93 -12.04 -3.16
CA GLU A 3 9.50 -11.71 -1.85
C GLU A 3 8.50 -10.86 -1.05
N ILE A 4 8.32 -11.17 0.24
CA ILE A 4 7.31 -10.52 1.10
C ILE A 4 7.45 -8.99 1.07
N ASP A 5 8.67 -8.47 1.09
CA ASP A 5 8.90 -7.02 1.00
C ASP A 5 8.39 -6.42 -0.31
N ALA A 6 8.62 -7.10 -1.41
CA ALA A 6 8.20 -6.68 -2.73
C ALA A 6 6.67 -6.78 -2.91
N MET A 7 5.99 -7.65 -2.15
CA MET A 7 4.53 -7.68 -2.06
C MET A 7 4.00 -6.51 -1.22
N LEU A 8 4.62 -6.24 -0.06
CA LEU A 8 4.22 -5.17 0.84
C LEU A 8 4.30 -3.80 0.16
N ASP A 9 5.26 -3.59 -0.74
CA ASP A 9 5.38 -2.36 -1.53
C ASP A 9 4.16 -2.08 -2.44
N GLN A 10 3.37 -3.09 -2.77
CA GLN A 10 2.12 -2.96 -3.54
C GLN A 10 0.88 -3.02 -2.65
N ILE A 11 0.89 -3.89 -1.63
CA ILE A 11 -0.24 -4.10 -0.73
C ILE A 11 -0.48 -2.86 0.13
N VAL A 12 0.57 -2.27 0.73
CA VAL A 12 0.42 -1.15 1.66
C VAL A 12 -0.23 0.06 0.96
N PRO A 13 0.28 0.58 -0.18
CA PRO A 13 -0.36 1.72 -0.84
C PRO A 13 -1.81 1.46 -1.30
N ALA A 14 -2.12 0.23 -1.72
CA ALA A 14 -3.48 -0.15 -2.08
C ALA A 14 -4.41 -0.16 -0.87
N ALA A 15 -3.98 -0.76 0.24
CA ALA A 15 -4.72 -0.79 1.50
C ALA A 15 -4.97 0.64 2.01
N GLU A 16 -3.97 1.50 1.99
CA GLU A 16 -4.12 2.90 2.39
C GLU A 16 -5.10 3.66 1.51
N ALA A 17 -5.04 3.49 0.19
CA ALA A 17 -6.01 4.12 -0.71
C ALA A 17 -7.45 3.72 -0.35
N ALA A 18 -7.65 2.45 0.03
CA ALA A 18 -8.96 1.96 0.47
C ALA A 18 -9.38 2.53 1.83
N VAL A 19 -8.46 2.67 2.77
CA VAL A 19 -8.70 3.32 4.07
C VAL A 19 -9.02 4.80 3.89
N VAL A 20 -8.30 5.52 3.05
CA VAL A 20 -8.57 6.95 2.77
C VAL A 20 -9.96 7.13 2.14
N ALA A 21 -10.36 6.23 1.25
CA ALA A 21 -11.64 6.32 0.55
C ALA A 21 -12.85 5.98 1.44
N TYR A 22 -12.71 5.02 2.36
CA TYR A 22 -13.85 4.43 3.09
C TYR A 22 -13.72 4.46 4.62
N GLY A 23 -12.59 4.92 5.15
CA GLY A 23 -12.27 4.87 6.57
C GLY A 23 -12.38 3.44 7.13
N VAL A 24 -12.88 3.34 8.35
CA VAL A 24 -13.11 2.06 9.06
C VAL A 24 -14.07 1.15 8.29
N SER A 25 -14.95 1.70 7.44
CA SER A 25 -15.91 0.90 6.66
C SER A 25 -15.23 -0.09 5.71
N VAL A 26 -13.96 0.14 5.35
CA VAL A 26 -13.19 -0.80 4.51
C VAL A 26 -13.07 -2.21 5.12
N LEU A 27 -13.21 -2.33 6.45
CA LEU A 27 -13.06 -3.58 7.19
C LEU A 27 -14.26 -4.53 7.05
N THR A 28 -15.41 -4.02 6.61
CA THR A 28 -16.67 -4.79 6.54
C THR A 28 -17.36 -4.64 5.18
N ARG A 29 -17.07 -3.56 4.46
CA ARG A 29 -17.68 -3.27 3.16
C ARG A 29 -17.09 -4.17 2.08
N ALA A 30 -17.98 -4.78 1.29
CA ALA A 30 -17.60 -5.47 0.07
C ALA A 30 -16.96 -4.49 -0.94
N GLN A 31 -16.22 -5.03 -1.92
CA GLN A 31 -15.62 -4.22 -2.97
C GLN A 31 -16.67 -3.32 -3.63
N ASP A 32 -16.35 -2.02 -3.74
CA ASP A 32 -17.20 -1.05 -4.41
C ASP A 32 -16.78 -0.94 -5.87
N GLU A 33 -17.63 -1.35 -6.81
CA GLU A 33 -17.29 -1.37 -8.23
C GLU A 33 -17.07 0.04 -8.82
N THR A 34 -17.65 1.06 -8.18
CA THR A 34 -17.51 2.45 -8.62
C THR A 34 -16.19 3.09 -8.18
N ALA A 35 -15.49 2.49 -7.22
CA ALA A 35 -14.23 3.01 -6.71
C ALA A 35 -13.09 2.90 -7.73
N GLY A 36 -12.05 3.73 -7.60
CA GLY A 36 -10.85 3.63 -8.42
C GLY A 36 -10.14 2.27 -8.29
N ALA A 37 -9.39 1.86 -9.32
CA ALA A 37 -8.77 0.53 -9.38
C ALA A 37 -7.89 0.19 -8.16
N THR A 38 -7.08 1.14 -7.69
CA THR A 38 -6.21 0.99 -6.50
C THR A 38 -7.01 0.78 -5.21
N VAL A 39 -8.11 1.51 -5.06
CA VAL A 39 -9.02 1.40 -3.91
C VAL A 39 -9.68 0.01 -3.90
N ARG A 40 -10.17 -0.44 -5.06
CA ARG A 40 -10.76 -1.77 -5.20
C ARG A 40 -9.76 -2.88 -4.92
N LEU A 41 -8.50 -2.72 -5.36
CA LEU A 41 -7.43 -3.65 -5.02
C LEU A 41 -7.20 -3.71 -3.51
N GLY A 42 -7.12 -2.54 -2.85
CA GLY A 42 -6.99 -2.46 -1.39
C GLY A 42 -8.12 -3.16 -0.65
N GLN A 43 -9.38 -2.92 -1.04
CA GLN A 43 -10.54 -3.60 -0.48
C GLN A 43 -10.45 -5.12 -0.61
N ARG A 44 -10.08 -5.63 -1.80
CA ARG A 44 -9.94 -7.07 -2.05
C ARG A 44 -8.82 -7.70 -1.21
N LEU A 45 -7.67 -7.04 -1.12
CA LEU A 45 -6.53 -7.51 -0.34
C LEU A 45 -6.89 -7.57 1.15
N LEU A 46 -7.43 -6.48 1.70
CA LEU A 46 -7.85 -6.42 3.12
C LEU A 46 -8.93 -7.45 3.43
N ALA A 47 -9.96 -7.58 2.59
CA ALA A 47 -10.99 -8.60 2.78
C ALA A 47 -10.40 -10.03 2.80
N ARG A 48 -9.38 -10.31 1.96
CA ARG A 48 -8.76 -11.63 1.92
C ARG A 48 -7.93 -11.96 3.16
N ILE A 49 -7.25 -10.95 3.71
CA ILE A 49 -6.44 -11.04 4.92
C ILE A 49 -7.35 -11.23 6.14
N LEU A 50 -8.35 -10.37 6.28
CA LEU A 50 -9.24 -10.34 7.45
C LEU A 50 -10.19 -11.54 7.52
N ASN A 51 -10.61 -12.10 6.39
CA ASN A 51 -11.45 -13.30 6.37
C ASN A 51 -10.72 -14.59 6.82
N ARG A 52 -9.41 -14.52 7.07
CA ARG A 52 -8.60 -15.66 7.50
C ARG A 52 -8.31 -15.69 9.00
N GLY A 53 -8.44 -14.55 9.68
CA GLY A 53 -8.19 -14.43 11.11
C GLY A 53 -9.15 -15.31 11.91
N VAL A 54 -8.60 -16.05 12.87
CA VAL A 54 -9.39 -16.92 13.77
C VAL A 54 -10.15 -16.09 14.82
N ASP A 55 -9.63 -14.90 15.13
CA ASP A 55 -10.20 -13.98 16.11
C ASP A 55 -10.24 -12.56 15.53
N ALA A 56 -11.45 -12.12 15.15
CA ALA A 56 -11.64 -10.85 14.44
C ALA A 56 -11.31 -9.63 15.31
N ASP A 57 -11.44 -9.75 16.63
CA ASP A 57 -11.23 -8.66 17.60
C ASP A 57 -9.75 -8.49 17.98
N ALA A 58 -8.93 -9.54 17.81
CA ALA A 58 -7.50 -9.52 18.13
C ALA A 58 -6.59 -9.34 16.89
N ASP A 59 -7.17 -9.13 15.70
CA ASP A 59 -6.42 -9.02 14.44
C ASP A 59 -5.57 -7.72 14.38
N PRO A 60 -4.22 -7.81 14.35
CA PRO A 60 -3.35 -6.63 14.30
C PRO A 60 -3.51 -5.79 13.02
N VAL A 61 -3.87 -6.41 11.90
CA VAL A 61 -4.14 -5.70 10.64
C VAL A 61 -5.42 -4.88 10.79
N ARG A 62 -6.45 -5.44 11.42
CA ARG A 62 -7.69 -4.68 11.72
C ARG A 62 -7.39 -3.46 12.60
N ALA A 63 -6.64 -3.64 13.67
CA ALA A 63 -6.31 -2.57 14.61
C ALA A 63 -5.53 -1.42 13.94
N THR A 64 -4.53 -1.75 13.11
CA THR A 64 -3.73 -0.75 12.38
C THR A 64 -4.53 -0.05 11.29
N VAL A 65 -5.44 -0.75 10.60
CA VAL A 65 -6.38 -0.14 9.64
C VAL A 65 -7.33 0.85 10.34
N THR A 66 -7.93 0.47 11.47
CA THR A 66 -8.78 1.39 12.26
C THR A 66 -7.99 2.61 12.69
N SER A 67 -6.77 2.40 13.22
CA SER A 67 -5.93 3.51 13.64
C SER A 67 -5.50 4.43 12.49
N LEU A 68 -5.34 3.91 11.28
CA LEU A 68 -5.05 4.70 10.09
C LEU A 68 -6.30 5.45 9.60
N ALA A 69 -7.48 4.84 9.71
CA ALA A 69 -8.75 5.45 9.34
C ALA A 69 -9.14 6.60 10.28
N ASP A 70 -8.82 6.48 11.57
CA ASP A 70 -9.04 7.50 12.60
C ASP A 70 -8.00 8.64 12.52
N ALA A 71 -6.99 8.53 11.65
CA ALA A 71 -6.06 9.62 11.44
C ALA A 71 -6.79 10.80 10.79
N ASP A 72 -6.84 11.93 11.49
CA ASP A 72 -7.44 13.15 10.99
C ASP A 72 -6.84 13.57 9.65
N ALA A 73 -7.65 14.21 8.80
CA ALA A 73 -7.17 14.79 7.53
C ALA A 73 -6.09 15.87 7.71
N GLY A 74 -5.87 16.34 8.95
CA GLY A 74 -4.79 17.25 9.36
C GLY A 74 -3.71 16.60 10.24
N ALA A 75 -3.67 15.27 10.32
CA ALA A 75 -2.65 14.55 11.07
C ALA A 75 -1.24 14.92 10.56
N ASP A 76 -0.30 15.02 11.50
CA ASP A 76 1.10 15.27 11.19
C ASP A 76 1.61 14.20 10.20
N ARG A 77 2.42 14.62 9.22
CA ARG A 77 3.03 13.72 8.24
C ARG A 77 3.82 12.60 8.92
N ASP A 78 4.47 12.91 10.04
CA ASP A 78 5.24 11.92 10.80
C ASP A 78 4.33 10.88 11.47
N MET A 79 3.17 11.32 11.97
CA MET A 79 2.16 10.42 12.53
C MET A 79 1.59 9.48 11.46
N LEU A 80 1.26 10.02 10.28
CA LEU A 80 0.79 9.21 9.15
C LEU A 80 1.85 8.20 8.69
N ALA A 81 3.13 8.60 8.66
CA ALA A 81 4.24 7.71 8.35
C ALA A 81 4.39 6.58 9.39
N LEU A 82 4.19 6.89 10.67
CA LEU A 82 4.18 5.89 11.74
C LEU A 82 3.03 4.88 11.56
N ARG A 83 1.79 5.34 11.34
CA ARG A 83 0.62 4.46 11.12
C ARG A 83 0.79 3.56 9.90
N ARG A 84 1.37 4.11 8.82
CA ARG A 84 1.75 3.34 7.63
C ARG A 84 2.77 2.23 7.96
N ALA A 85 3.78 2.55 8.78
CA ALA A 85 4.80 1.59 9.19
C ALA A 85 4.20 0.48 10.07
N GLU A 86 3.30 0.82 11.00
CA GLU A 86 2.55 -0.13 11.82
C GLU A 86 1.73 -1.10 10.95
N LEU A 87 0.99 -0.57 9.97
CA LEU A 87 0.25 -1.39 9.00
C LEU A 87 1.17 -2.32 8.21
N ARG A 88 2.33 -1.82 7.73
CA ARG A 88 3.31 -2.65 7.01
C ARG A 88 3.81 -3.81 7.88
N ILE A 89 4.10 -3.55 9.16
CA ILE A 89 4.56 -4.57 10.10
C ILE A 89 3.47 -5.62 10.31
N ALA A 90 2.23 -5.21 10.59
CA ALA A 90 1.11 -6.13 10.79
C ALA A 90 0.87 -7.04 9.57
N LEU A 91 0.92 -6.46 8.37
CA LEU A 91 0.79 -7.22 7.12
C LEU A 91 1.97 -8.19 6.89
N ARG A 92 3.19 -7.79 7.25
CA ARG A 92 4.37 -8.66 7.15
C ARG A 92 4.22 -9.89 8.04
N GLU A 93 3.79 -9.70 9.28
CA GLU A 93 3.60 -10.82 10.21
C GLU A 93 2.44 -11.72 9.76
N ALA A 94 1.31 -11.16 9.29
CA ALA A 94 0.22 -11.94 8.72
C ALA A 94 0.67 -12.82 7.52
N LEU A 95 1.55 -12.29 6.66
CA LEU A 95 2.14 -13.04 5.54
C LEU A 95 3.13 -14.13 5.99
N ARG A 96 3.88 -13.89 7.07
CA ARG A 96 4.82 -14.88 7.63
C ARG A 96 4.11 -16.03 8.32
N ASP A 97 3.08 -15.72 9.09
CA ASP A 97 2.30 -16.70 9.84
C ASP A 97 1.45 -17.60 8.93
N SER A 98 1.14 -17.12 7.73
CA SER A 98 0.31 -17.84 6.75
C SER A 98 0.97 -17.87 5.36
N PRO A 99 1.83 -18.86 5.06
CA PRO A 99 2.47 -18.97 3.74
C PRO A 99 1.48 -19.04 2.58
N GLY A 100 0.33 -19.71 2.76
CA GLY A 100 -0.73 -19.77 1.75
C GLY A 100 -1.41 -18.42 1.48
N LEU A 101 -1.26 -17.43 2.38
CA LEU A 101 -1.73 -16.06 2.16
C LEU A 101 -0.85 -15.34 1.17
N ALA A 102 0.46 -15.56 1.22
CA ALA A 102 1.39 -14.94 0.27
C ALA A 102 1.06 -15.33 -1.18
N ASP A 103 0.77 -16.61 -1.43
CA ASP A 103 0.43 -17.08 -2.78
C ASP A 103 -0.89 -16.50 -3.28
N GLU A 104 -1.90 -16.44 -2.42
CA GLU A 104 -3.21 -15.88 -2.76
C GLU A 104 -3.13 -14.37 -3.04
N LEU A 105 -2.43 -13.61 -2.20
CA LEU A 105 -2.27 -12.18 -2.42
C LEU A 105 -1.39 -11.93 -3.66
N SER A 106 -0.35 -12.73 -3.90
CA SER A 106 0.47 -12.64 -5.11
C SER A 106 -0.35 -12.83 -6.38
N ALA A 107 -1.40 -13.66 -6.36
CA ALA A 107 -2.30 -13.85 -7.50
C ALA A 107 -3.28 -12.68 -7.72
N LEU A 108 -3.50 -11.84 -6.70
CA LEU A 108 -4.34 -10.65 -6.77
C LEU A 108 -3.56 -9.40 -7.18
N LEU A 109 -2.25 -9.38 -6.93
CA LEU A 109 -1.39 -8.24 -7.25
C LEU A 109 -1.23 -8.11 -8.76
N PRO A 110 -1.28 -6.86 -9.29
CA PRO A 110 -0.98 -6.64 -10.69
C PRO A 110 0.48 -7.03 -10.98
N GLU A 111 0.73 -7.50 -12.20
CA GLU A 111 2.10 -7.69 -12.65
C GLU A 111 2.84 -6.34 -12.60
N ARG A 112 4.03 -6.35 -12.00
CA ARG A 112 4.88 -5.17 -12.04
C ARG A 112 5.32 -4.94 -13.48
N PRO A 113 5.08 -3.75 -14.05
CA PRO A 113 5.63 -3.43 -15.35
C PRO A 113 7.15 -3.57 -15.27
N ALA A 114 7.75 -4.27 -16.24
CA ALA A 114 9.19 -4.26 -16.42
C ALA A 114 9.59 -2.83 -16.82
N VAL A 115 10.03 -2.03 -15.85
CA VAL A 115 10.43 -0.66 -16.10
C VAL A 115 11.90 -0.65 -16.48
N GLN A 116 12.16 -0.37 -17.75
CA GLN A 116 13.50 -0.26 -18.30
C GLN A 116 13.64 1.09 -19.00
N ALA A 117 14.81 1.70 -18.86
CA ALA A 117 15.20 2.86 -19.63
C ALA A 117 16.62 2.63 -20.12
N ASP A 118 16.87 2.96 -21.38
CA ASP A 118 18.16 2.82 -22.05
C ASP A 118 18.48 4.10 -22.81
N GLY A 119 19.76 4.41 -22.96
CA GLY A 119 20.24 5.62 -23.62
C GLY A 119 20.66 6.75 -22.66
N GLU A 120 21.31 7.76 -23.23
CA GLU A 120 21.84 8.90 -22.48
C GLU A 120 20.68 9.72 -21.87
N ARG A 121 20.79 10.04 -20.57
CA ARG A 121 19.79 10.82 -19.81
C ARG A 121 18.42 10.15 -19.62
N SER A 122 18.33 8.85 -19.87
CA SER A 122 17.10 8.07 -19.75
C SER A 122 16.72 7.80 -18.28
N VAL A 123 15.43 7.90 -17.97
CA VAL A 123 14.87 7.61 -16.63
C VAL A 123 13.73 6.61 -16.76
N ALA A 124 13.82 5.56 -15.96
CA ALA A 124 12.74 4.62 -15.71
C ALA A 124 12.25 4.84 -14.28
N LEU A 125 10.95 5.06 -14.10
CA LEU A 125 10.33 5.14 -12.77
C LEU A 125 9.23 4.09 -12.63
N ALA A 126 9.48 3.10 -11.79
CA ALA A 126 8.47 2.17 -11.31
C ALA A 126 7.88 2.73 -10.01
N GLY A 127 6.80 3.53 -10.09
CA GLY A 127 6.11 4.08 -8.93
C GLY A 127 6.04 5.61 -8.92
N ASN A 128 6.02 6.22 -7.74
CA ASN A 128 5.80 7.65 -7.58
C ASN A 128 7.10 8.39 -7.26
N ASN A 129 7.26 9.58 -7.85
CA ASN A 129 8.29 10.55 -7.48
C ASN A 129 7.57 11.84 -7.07
N SER A 130 7.84 12.33 -5.86
CA SER A 130 7.23 13.56 -5.31
C SER A 130 8.19 14.75 -5.33
N GLY A 131 9.32 14.63 -6.04
CA GLY A 131 10.39 15.61 -6.14
C GLY A 131 10.81 15.85 -7.58
N ILE A 132 12.06 16.24 -7.78
CA ILE A 132 12.57 16.58 -9.11
C ILE A 132 13.47 15.44 -9.61
N ILE A 133 13.15 14.93 -10.80
CA ILE A 133 14.02 14.09 -11.60
C ILE A 133 14.68 14.99 -12.64
N SER A 134 16.01 15.10 -12.61
CA SER A 134 16.75 15.96 -13.53
C SER A 134 17.94 15.19 -14.11
N THR A 135 17.98 15.06 -15.43
CA THR A 135 19.00 14.30 -16.16
C THR A 135 19.78 15.14 -17.16
N GLY A 136 19.58 16.46 -17.17
CA GLY A 136 20.26 17.39 -18.07
C GLY A 136 21.50 18.06 -17.46
N ASP A 137 22.39 18.56 -18.32
CA ASP A 137 23.55 19.35 -17.90
C ASP A 137 23.13 20.78 -17.53
N GLY A 138 23.69 21.34 -16.47
CA GLY A 138 23.36 22.69 -15.99
C GLY A 138 21.99 22.82 -15.32
N ALA A 139 21.40 21.70 -14.88
CA ALA A 139 20.12 21.72 -14.17
C ALA A 139 20.19 22.50 -12.85
N LYS A 140 19.32 23.50 -12.70
CA LYS A 140 19.12 24.24 -11.46
C LYS A 140 17.74 23.92 -10.89
N ASN A 141 17.70 23.05 -9.89
CA ASN A 141 16.49 22.63 -9.22
C ASN A 141 16.34 23.39 -7.90
N THR A 142 15.29 24.20 -7.77
CA THR A 142 14.96 24.92 -6.54
C THR A 142 13.59 24.49 -6.06
N LEU A 143 13.54 23.92 -4.84
CA LEU A 143 12.31 23.60 -4.13
C LEU A 143 12.02 24.72 -3.12
N HIS A 144 10.85 25.34 -3.22
CA HIS A 144 10.33 26.25 -2.19
C HIS A 144 9.24 25.49 -1.43
N GLN A 145 9.38 25.42 -0.11
CA GLN A 145 8.40 24.81 0.79
C GLN A 145 7.33 25.82 1.20
#